data_AF-A0AA43IDN0-F1
#
_entry.id   AF-A0AA43IDN0-F1
#
_cell.length_a   1.000
_cell.length_b   1.000
_cell.length_c   1.000
_cell.angle_alpha   90.00
_cell.angle_beta   90.00
_cell.angle_gamma   90.00
#
_symmetry.space_group_name_H-M   'P 1'
#
loop_
_entity.id
_entity.type
_entity.pdbx_description
1 polymer ?
#
loop_
_entity_poly.entity_id
_entity_poly.type
_entity_poly.pdbx_seq_one_letter_code
_entity_poly.pdbx_strand_id
1 'polypeptide(L)'
;MIPKELLQDRYWRGLIYIFTQHAKLSRYLTPEFVDFEELSVHVDKLKKASKGWSTSEKFMLALALHLYNGRNKVDLSEADRLDDKNTEIALKALRLRYTG
;
A
#
# COMPACT_ATOMS: atom_id res chain seq x y z
N MET A 1 11.51 -9.80 8.39
CA MET A 1 10.45 -10.81 8.12
C MET A 1 9.11 -10.15 8.43
N ILE A 2 8.03 -10.44 7.71
CA ILE A 2 6.70 -9.86 8.02
C ILE A 2 6.09 -10.67 9.18
N PRO A 3 5.70 -10.05 10.31
CA PRO A 3 5.03 -10.74 11.40
C PRO A 3 3.69 -11.33 10.95
N LYS A 4 3.37 -12.55 11.39
CA LYS A 4 2.17 -13.29 10.92
C LYS A 4 0.88 -12.60 11.35
N GLU A 5 0.90 -11.96 12.51
CA GLU A 5 -0.22 -11.24 13.11
C GLU A 5 -0.65 -10.08 12.21
N LEU A 6 0.32 -9.38 11.61
CA LEU A 6 0.07 -8.26 10.72
C LEU A 6 -0.53 -8.68 9.36
N LEU A 7 -0.38 -9.95 8.96
CA LEU A 7 -1.06 -10.49 7.79
C LEU A 7 -2.56 -10.64 8.00
N GLN A 8 -3.02 -10.70 9.26
CA GLN A 8 -4.43 -10.78 9.64
C GLN A 8 -4.99 -9.44 10.14
N ASP A 9 -4.13 -8.53 10.58
CA ASP A 9 -4.54 -7.21 11.06
C ASP A 9 -5.22 -6.38 9.97
N ARG A 10 -6.38 -5.79 10.30
CA ARG A 10 -7.24 -5.04 9.37
C ARG A 10 -6.57 -3.80 8.75
N TYR A 11 -5.63 -3.16 9.43
CA TYR A 11 -4.88 -2.00 8.97
C TYR A 11 -3.65 -2.41 8.15
N TRP A 12 -2.97 -3.46 8.57
CA TRP A 12 -1.74 -3.89 7.92
C TRP A 12 -1.96 -4.76 6.68
N ARG A 13 -2.93 -5.67 6.69
CA ARG A 13 -3.07 -6.69 5.65
C ARG A 13 -3.24 -6.12 4.24
N GLY A 14 -3.98 -5.02 4.09
CA GLY A 14 -4.15 -4.34 2.81
C GLY A 14 -2.86 -3.69 2.30
N LEU A 15 -2.14 -2.98 3.18
CA LEU A 15 -0.84 -2.37 2.86
C LEU A 15 0.19 -3.43 2.48
N ILE A 16 0.33 -4.47 3.30
CA ILE A 16 1.28 -5.56 3.07
C ILE A 16 0.96 -6.28 1.75
N TYR A 17 -0.31 -6.56 1.48
CA TYR A 17 -0.72 -7.19 0.23
C TYR A 17 -0.32 -6.35 -0.98
N ILE A 18 -0.61 -5.04 -0.98
CA ILE A 18 -0.21 -4.16 -2.09
C ILE A 18 1.32 -4.16 -2.27
N PHE A 19 2.07 -3.96 -1.18
CA PHE A 19 3.53 -3.90 -1.25
C PHE A 19 4.14 -5.22 -1.73
N THR A 20 3.61 -6.37 -1.31
CA THR A 20 4.16 -7.67 -1.73
C THR A 20 3.84 -8.03 -3.19
N GLN A 21 2.68 -7.62 -3.72
CA GLN A 21 2.26 -7.99 -5.08
C GLN A 21 2.65 -6.99 -6.17
N HIS A 22 2.82 -5.71 -5.82
CA HIS A 22 3.11 -4.66 -6.78
C HIS A 22 4.63 -4.53 -7.05
N ALA A 23 5.05 -4.66 -8.32
CA ALA A 23 6.45 -4.76 -8.72
C ALA A 23 7.35 -3.59 -8.24
N LYS A 24 6.81 -2.37 -8.19
CA LYS A 24 7.52 -1.20 -7.64
C LYS A 24 7.56 -1.19 -6.12
N LEU A 25 6.42 -1.39 -5.46
CA LEU A 25 6.25 -1.18 -4.02
C LEU A 25 6.92 -2.28 -3.20
N SER A 26 7.11 -3.48 -3.75
CA SER A 26 7.84 -4.56 -3.09
C SER A 26 9.26 -4.18 -2.71
N ARG A 27 9.88 -3.28 -3.47
CA ARG A 27 11.23 -2.74 -3.21
C ARG A 27 11.26 -1.76 -2.03
N TYR A 28 10.11 -1.30 -1.56
CA TYR A 28 9.96 -0.35 -0.44
C TYR A 28 9.42 -1.04 0.81
N LEU A 29 9.30 -2.37 0.82
CA LEU A 29 8.97 -3.14 2.01
C LEU A 29 10.24 -3.42 2.84
N THR A 30 10.90 -2.35 3.27
CA THR A 30 12.16 -2.38 4.03
C THR A 30 12.00 -1.57 5.32
N PRO A 31 12.82 -1.81 6.36
CA PRO A 31 12.76 -1.06 7.63
C PRO A 31 12.91 0.46 7.46
N GLU A 32 13.51 0.93 6.36
CA GLU A 32 13.61 2.36 6.06
C GLU A 32 12.23 3.03 5.87
N PHE A 33 11.25 2.28 5.35
CA PHE A 33 9.92 2.77 4.96
C PHE A 33 8.77 2.12 5.75
N VAL A 34 8.92 0.84 6.10
CA VAL A 34 7.94 0.04 6.83
C VAL A 34 8.67 -0.68 7.96
N ASP A 35 8.48 -0.19 9.18
CA ASP A 35 9.08 -0.75 10.38
C ASP A 35 8.05 -1.66 11.07
N PHE A 36 8.28 -2.97 10.98
CA PHE A 36 7.42 -3.96 11.60
C PHE A 36 7.71 -4.16 13.09
N GLU A 37 8.86 -3.72 13.59
CA GLU A 37 9.21 -3.80 15.02
C GLU A 37 8.51 -2.66 15.77
N GLU A 38 8.59 -1.45 15.22
CA GLU A 38 7.93 -0.25 15.77
C GLU A 38 6.48 -0.09 15.32
N LEU A 39 5.95 -1.04 14.54
CA LEU A 39 4.60 -1.02 13.97
C LEU A 39 4.27 0.32 13.29
N SER A 40 5.21 0.83 12.49
CA SER A 40 5.11 2.14 11.87
C SER A 40 5.39 2.13 10.37
N VAL A 41 4.72 3.03 9.65
CA VAL A 41 4.96 3.27 8.22
C VAL A 41 5.41 4.71 8.05
N HIS A 42 6.60 4.91 7.48
CA HIS A 42 7.18 6.23 7.25
C HIS A 42 6.58 6.89 6.00
N VAL A 43 5.34 7.35 6.14
CA VAL A 43 4.51 7.98 5.09
C VAL A 43 5.27 9.06 4.31
N ASP A 44 5.96 9.97 5.00
CA ASP A 44 6.63 11.09 4.35
C ASP A 44 7.84 10.66 3.52
N LYS A 45 8.58 9.64 3.98
CA LYS A 45 9.67 9.04 3.20
C LYS A 45 9.14 8.38 1.92
N LEU A 46 8.06 7.62 2.04
CA LEU A 46 7.39 6.99 0.89
C LEU A 46 6.88 8.02 -0.12
N LYS A 47 6.22 9.08 0.34
CA LYS A 47 5.76 10.19 -0.52
C LYS A 47 6.93 10.93 -1.18
N LYS A 48 8.05 11.11 -0.49
CA LYS A 48 9.25 11.70 -1.06
C LYS A 48 9.86 10.80 -2.14
N ALA A 49 9.93 9.50 -1.89
CA ALA A 49 10.43 8.51 -2.85
C ALA A 49 9.54 8.41 -4.09
N SER A 50 8.23 8.62 -3.96
CA SER A 50 7.27 8.49 -5.05
C SER A 50 7.14 9.70 -5.97
N LYS A 51 7.83 10.82 -5.70
CA LYS A 51 7.73 12.06 -6.50
C LYS A 51 7.89 11.82 -8.01
N GLY A 52 8.86 10.99 -8.39
CA GLY A 52 9.17 10.67 -9.79
C GLY A 52 8.44 9.44 -10.36
N TRP A 53 7.52 8.83 -9.61
CA TRP A 53 6.81 7.63 -10.07
C TRP A 53 5.69 7.96 -11.05
N SER A 54 5.23 6.94 -11.79
CA SER A 54 4.06 7.03 -12.64
C SER A 54 2.80 7.30 -11.81
N THR A 55 1.74 7.73 -12.47
CA THR A 55 0.49 8.01 -11.77
C THR A 55 -0.14 6.76 -11.16
N SER A 56 -0.12 5.64 -11.89
CA SER A 56 -0.59 4.34 -11.38
C SER A 56 0.21 3.91 -10.14
N GLU A 57 1.54 4.02 -10.17
CA GLU A 57 2.40 3.70 -9.02
C GLU A 57 2.08 4.59 -7.80
N LYS A 58 1.86 5.89 -8.02
CA LYS A 58 1.47 6.84 -6.97
C LYS A 58 0.10 6.53 -6.40
N PHE A 59 -0.85 6.15 -7.25
CA PHE A 59 -2.18 5.71 -6.81
C PHE A 59 -2.08 4.48 -5.91
N MET A 60 -1.34 3.44 -6.34
CA MET A 60 -1.18 2.22 -5.56
C MET A 60 -0.54 2.48 -4.20
N LEU A 61 0.46 3.38 -4.13
CA LEU A 61 1.02 3.84 -2.86
C LEU A 61 -0.02 4.56 -2.00
N ALA A 62 -0.73 5.54 -2.57
CA ALA A 62 -1.74 6.32 -1.86
C ALA A 62 -2.83 5.40 -1.28
N LEU A 63 -3.28 4.42 -2.07
CA LEU A 63 -4.23 3.41 -1.65
C LEU A 63 -3.68 2.59 -0.48
N ALA A 64 -2.48 2.02 -0.59
CA ALA A 64 -1.87 1.26 0.51
C ALA A 64 -1.79 2.05 1.82
N LEU A 65 -1.36 3.31 1.73
CA LEU A 65 -1.27 4.22 2.87
C LEU A 65 -2.64 4.60 3.45
N HIS A 66 -3.66 4.72 2.60
CA HIS A 66 -5.04 4.94 3.02
C HIS A 66 -5.62 3.72 3.74
N LEU A 67 -5.40 2.50 3.22
CA LEU A 67 -5.84 1.28 3.88
C LEU A 67 -5.19 1.11 5.26
N TYR A 68 -3.92 1.54 5.40
CA TYR A 68 -3.19 1.47 6.65
C TYR A 68 -3.69 2.42 7.74
N ASN A 69 -3.98 3.69 7.42
CA ASN A 69 -4.29 4.67 8.47
C ASN A 69 -5.56 5.49 8.27
N GLY A 70 -6.25 5.38 7.14
CA GLY A 70 -7.45 6.15 6.78
C GLY A 70 -7.24 7.66 6.64
N ARG A 71 -6.05 8.18 6.94
CA ARG A 71 -5.71 9.61 6.93
C ARG A 71 -5.17 10.08 5.59
N ASN A 72 -4.53 9.17 4.84
CA ASN A 72 -4.07 9.50 3.50
C ASN A 72 -5.26 9.55 2.54
N LYS A 73 -5.46 10.69 1.87
CA LYS A 73 -6.50 10.85 0.85
C LYS A 73 -6.11 10.09 -0.41
N VAL A 74 -7.09 9.45 -1.02
CA VAL A 74 -6.98 8.77 -2.32
C VAL A 74 -8.01 9.40 -3.23
N ASP A 75 -7.56 9.85 -4.39
CA ASP A 75 -8.46 10.21 -5.49
C ASP A 75 -8.78 8.93 -6.26
N LEU A 76 -10.04 8.48 -6.20
CA LEU A 76 -10.45 7.24 -6.87
C LEU A 76 -10.54 7.39 -8.39
N SER A 77 -10.62 8.60 -8.93
CA SER A 77 -10.61 8.82 -10.39
C SER A 77 -9.28 8.38 -11.02
N GLU A 78 -8.22 8.39 -10.22
CA GLU A 78 -6.88 7.94 -10.64
C GLU A 78 -6.80 6.41 -10.82
N ALA A 79 -7.81 5.66 -10.35
CA ALA A 79 -7.91 4.22 -10.58
C ALA A 79 -8.11 3.86 -12.07
N ASP A 80 -8.65 4.78 -12.88
CA ASP A 80 -8.85 4.58 -14.33
C ASP A 80 -7.54 4.38 -15.10
N ARG A 81 -6.40 4.70 -14.46
CA ARG A 81 -5.04 4.56 -15.03
C ARG A 81 -4.37 3.25 -14.66
N LEU A 82 -5.03 2.38 -13.90
CA LEU A 82 -4.51 1.06 -13.56
C LEU A 82 -4.63 0.12 -14.76
N ASP A 83 -3.62 -0.74 -14.92
CA ASP A 83 -3.74 -1.92 -15.76
C ASP A 83 -4.53 -3.02 -15.03
N ASP A 84 -4.86 -4.10 -15.74
CA ASP A 84 -5.64 -5.22 -15.18
C ASP A 84 -5.00 -5.79 -13.90
N LYS A 85 -3.67 -5.89 -13.90
CA LYS A 85 -2.92 -6.43 -12.75
C LYS A 85 -3.02 -5.54 -11.52
N ASN A 86 -2.79 -4.24 -11.68
CA ASN A 86 -2.87 -3.31 -10.55
C ASN A 86 -4.30 -3.13 -10.08
N THR A 87 -5.27 -3.22 -10.99
CA THR A 87 -6.71 -3.23 -10.66
C THR A 87 -7.05 -4.42 -9.76
N GLU A 88 -6.60 -5.63 -10.11
CA GLU A 88 -6.81 -6.82 -9.28
C GLU A 88 -6.20 -6.65 -7.87
N ILE A 89 -4.96 -6.15 -7.80
CA ILE A 89 -4.27 -5.90 -6.53
C ILE A 89 -5.06 -4.91 -5.68
N ALA A 90 -5.49 -3.78 -6.26
CA ALA A 90 -6.24 -2.74 -5.57
C ALA A 90 -7.57 -3.27 -5.00
N LEU A 91 -8.34 -3.98 -5.82
CA LEU A 91 -9.63 -4.56 -5.41
C LEU A 91 -9.48 -5.61 -4.31
N LYS A 92 -8.47 -6.49 -4.42
CA LYS A 92 -8.21 -7.48 -3.37
C LYS A 92 -7.73 -6.84 -2.07
N ALA A 93 -6.91 -5.80 -2.13
CA ALA A 93 -6.51 -5.03 -0.96
C ALA A 93 -7.69 -4.35 -0.26
N LEU A 94 -8.64 -3.79 -1.03
CA LEU A 94 -9.87 -3.20 -0.52
C LEU A 94 -10.77 -4.24 0.16
N ARG A 95 -10.94 -5.43 -0.46
CA ARG A 95 -11.66 -6.55 0.16
C ARG A 95 -11.00 -7.00 1.46
N LEU A 96 -9.67 -7.13 1.45
CA LEU A 96 -8.93 -7.39 2.66
C LEU A 96 -9.25 -6.31 3.69
N ARG A 97 -9.27 -5.01 3.38
CA ARG A 97 -9.59 -3.99 4.40
C ARG A 97 -11.04 -4.07 4.95
N TYR A 98 -12.03 -4.22 4.07
CA TYR A 98 -13.43 -3.90 4.40
C TYR A 98 -14.38 -5.10 4.47
N THR A 99 -14.02 -6.26 3.92
CA THR A 99 -14.93 -7.42 3.84
C THR A 99 -14.46 -8.64 4.65
N GLY A 100 -13.49 -8.47 5.55
CA GLY A 100 -13.04 -9.55 6.42
C GLY A 100 -12.59 -9.12 7.79
#